data_AF-A0A960HTJ4-F1
#
_entry.id   AF-A0A960HTJ4-F1
#
_cell.length_a   1.000
_cell.length_b   1.000
_cell.length_c   1.000
_cell.angle_alpha   90.00
_cell.angle_beta   90.00
_cell.angle_gamma   90.00
#
_symmetry.space_group_name_H-M   'P 1'
#
loop_
_entity.id
_entity.type
_entity.pdbx_description
1 polymer ?
#
loop_
_entity_poly.entity_id
_entity_poly.type
_entity_poly.pdbx_seq_one_letter_code
_entity_poly.pdbx_strand_id
1 'polypeptide(L)'
;MSPANQTLLARFAAATSVFALIMVGVVAATSGGSGGGSGGGAAAAPPVTVSLTEFAITPATITVPEGTTLQVTNDGTMLHNLAVLDTDLLTADLPAGGTESLDLSSLAPGTYEVFCTIPGHKDSGMVGSLEIVPEGTEVAAAVNPAEATSIDELPENADGTHDHSAVELSGLESSDPLAQAISAEMEQGMTEGVTQFLDFATKYAEGDVEVGNVPLEPAEVLADGTKRFELTAAITDWEV
;
A
#
# COMPACT_ATOMS: atom_id res chain seq x y z
N MET A 1 -36.78 -36.22 -43.85
CA MET A 1 -35.61 -35.36 -44.14
C MET A 1 -34.51 -36.23 -44.72
N SER A 2 -34.00 -35.84 -45.89
CA SER A 2 -33.20 -36.66 -46.83
C SER A 2 -31.81 -37.08 -46.32
N PRO A 3 -31.24 -38.18 -46.85
CA PRO A 3 -29.95 -38.77 -46.44
C PRO A 3 -28.70 -37.98 -46.88
N ALA A 4 -28.82 -36.67 -47.16
CA ALA A 4 -27.76 -35.87 -47.77
C ALA A 4 -26.85 -35.09 -46.78
N ASN A 5 -27.10 -35.18 -45.47
CA ASN A 5 -26.30 -34.46 -44.45
C ASN A 5 -25.51 -35.41 -43.52
N GLN A 6 -25.15 -36.60 -44.02
CA GLN A 6 -23.91 -37.25 -43.63
C GLN A 6 -22.74 -36.32 -43.96
N THR A 7 -21.78 -36.13 -43.05
CA THR A 7 -20.32 -35.97 -43.29
C THR A 7 -19.58 -34.98 -42.39
N LEU A 8 -20.24 -34.12 -41.60
CA LEU A 8 -19.52 -33.13 -40.76
C LEU A 8 -19.53 -33.38 -39.25
N LEU A 9 -20.51 -34.13 -38.73
CA LEU A 9 -20.67 -34.34 -37.27
C LEU A 9 -19.96 -35.59 -36.72
N ALA A 10 -19.19 -36.32 -37.55
CA ALA A 10 -18.56 -37.59 -37.16
C ALA A 10 -17.03 -37.62 -37.33
N ARG A 11 -16.34 -36.46 -37.42
CA ARG A 11 -14.88 -36.38 -37.57
C ARG A 11 -14.15 -35.40 -36.64
N PHE A 12 -14.70 -35.11 -35.45
CA PHE A 12 -13.95 -34.46 -34.37
C PHE A 12 -14.22 -35.11 -33.00
N ALA A 13 -14.44 -36.42 -32.98
CA ALA A 13 -14.54 -37.24 -31.77
C ALA A 13 -13.27 -38.09 -31.52
N ALA A 14 -12.09 -37.61 -31.95
CA ALA A 14 -10.83 -38.34 -31.86
C ALA A 14 -9.60 -37.42 -31.73
N ALA A 15 -9.64 -36.44 -30.82
CA ALA A 15 -8.49 -35.56 -30.53
C ALA A 15 -8.49 -35.01 -29.09
N THR A 16 -8.85 -35.81 -28.08
CA THR A 16 -8.86 -35.42 -26.66
C THR A 16 -8.13 -36.39 -25.73
N SER A 17 -7.24 -37.26 -26.23
CA SER A 17 -6.64 -38.32 -25.42
C SER A 17 -5.14 -38.55 -25.62
N VAL A 18 -4.40 -37.54 -26.11
CA VAL A 18 -2.93 -37.57 -26.24
C VAL A 18 -2.32 -36.25 -25.78
N PHE A 19 -2.44 -35.92 -24.49
CA PHE A 19 -1.54 -34.99 -23.80
C PHE A 19 -1.60 -35.16 -22.26
N ALA A 20 -1.75 -36.40 -21.79
CA ALA A 20 -1.80 -36.77 -20.36
C ALA A 20 -0.81 -37.90 -20.01
N LEU A 21 0.21 -38.14 -20.86
CA LEU A 21 1.19 -39.23 -20.72
C LEU A 21 2.63 -38.80 -21.06
N ILE A 22 3.00 -37.54 -20.84
CA ILE A 22 4.40 -37.06 -20.91
C ILE A 22 4.62 -36.07 -19.75
N MET A 23 4.81 -36.59 -18.53
CA MET A 23 5.60 -36.01 -17.42
C MET A 23 5.55 -36.96 -16.18
N VAL A 24 5.63 -38.27 -16.43
CA VAL A 24 5.94 -39.27 -15.40
C VAL A 24 7.04 -40.14 -16.01
N GLY A 25 8.30 -39.78 -15.77
CA GLY A 25 9.43 -40.51 -16.38
C GLY A 25 10.77 -39.81 -16.43
N VAL A 26 11.25 -39.20 -15.34
CA VAL A 26 12.70 -39.01 -15.11
C VAL A 26 13.04 -39.55 -13.72
N VAL A 27 13.23 -40.86 -13.70
CA VAL A 27 14.28 -41.62 -13.00
C VAL A 27 14.70 -41.14 -11.60
N ALA A 28 14.14 -41.83 -10.61
CA ALA A 28 14.82 -42.12 -9.36
C ALA A 28 15.90 -43.21 -9.58
N ALA A 29 16.95 -43.15 -8.75
CA ALA A 29 18.04 -44.11 -8.52
C ALA A 29 19.36 -43.89 -9.28
N THR A 30 20.26 -43.11 -8.67
CA THR A 30 21.62 -43.61 -8.39
C THR A 30 21.98 -43.30 -6.93
N SER A 31 22.25 -44.36 -6.18
CA SER A 31 22.80 -44.34 -4.83
C SER A 31 24.32 -44.53 -4.91
N GLY A 32 25.06 -43.74 -4.13
CA GLY A 32 26.43 -44.06 -3.69
C GLY A 32 27.58 -43.42 -4.46
N GLY A 33 28.18 -42.37 -3.89
CA GLY A 33 29.48 -41.84 -4.31
C GLY A 33 29.92 -40.64 -3.48
N SER A 34 30.74 -40.88 -2.45
CA SER A 34 31.52 -39.84 -1.77
C SER A 34 32.48 -39.15 -2.73
N GLY A 35 32.61 -37.82 -2.62
CA GLY A 35 33.65 -37.06 -3.30
C GLY A 35 33.34 -35.57 -3.30
N GLY A 36 34.03 -34.82 -2.44
CA GLY A 36 33.81 -33.39 -2.25
C GLY A 36 34.19 -32.50 -3.44
N GLY A 37 33.75 -31.25 -3.35
CA GLY A 37 34.14 -30.17 -4.24
C GLY A 37 33.28 -28.95 -4.02
N SER A 38 33.77 -28.01 -3.21
CA SER A 38 33.18 -26.71 -2.93
C SER A 38 32.80 -25.93 -4.18
N GLY A 39 31.62 -25.32 -4.10
CA GLY A 39 31.13 -24.32 -5.02
C GLY A 39 29.73 -23.88 -4.58
N GLY A 40 29.58 -23.54 -3.29
CA GLY A 40 28.35 -22.97 -2.76
C GLY A 40 28.16 -21.57 -3.31
N GLY A 41 27.65 -21.46 -4.53
CA GLY A 41 26.89 -20.28 -4.92
C GLY A 41 25.66 -20.26 -4.03
N ALA A 42 25.57 -19.27 -3.14
CA ALA A 42 24.37 -19.03 -2.38
C ALA A 42 23.20 -18.98 -3.37
N ALA A 43 22.24 -19.89 -3.20
CA ALA A 43 20.99 -19.79 -3.95
C ALA A 43 20.40 -18.42 -3.62
N ALA A 44 20.22 -17.57 -4.63
CA ALA A 44 19.56 -16.29 -4.45
C ALA A 44 18.21 -16.55 -3.76
N ALA A 45 17.95 -15.82 -2.67
CA ALA A 45 16.68 -15.92 -1.98
C ALA A 45 15.54 -15.70 -2.99
N PRO A 46 14.42 -16.46 -2.89
CA PRO A 46 13.28 -16.23 -3.77
C PRO A 46 12.81 -14.79 -3.64
N PRO A 47 12.45 -14.12 -4.75
CA PRO A 47 12.01 -12.72 -4.70
C PRO A 47 10.76 -12.60 -3.84
N VAL A 48 10.70 -11.55 -3.02
CA VAL A 48 9.54 -11.28 -2.18
C VAL A 48 8.45 -10.67 -3.06
N THR A 49 7.32 -11.36 -3.16
CA THR A 49 6.23 -11.00 -4.05
C THR A 49 5.28 -10.01 -3.38
N VAL A 50 4.94 -8.94 -4.09
CA VAL A 50 3.93 -7.95 -3.71
C VAL A 50 2.85 -7.94 -4.77
N SER A 51 1.60 -8.12 -4.37
CA SER A 51 0.42 -8.07 -5.24
C SER A 51 -0.32 -6.75 -5.04
N LEU A 52 -0.63 -6.09 -6.16
CA LEU A 52 -1.42 -4.86 -6.22
C LEU A 52 -2.81 -5.21 -6.75
N THR A 53 -3.84 -4.83 -5.99
CA THR A 53 -5.24 -4.82 -6.45
C THR A 53 -5.83 -3.43 -6.22
N GLU A 54 -7.09 -3.20 -6.60
CA GLU A 54 -7.65 -1.87 -6.86
C GLU A 54 -7.29 -0.79 -5.83
N PHE A 55 -7.36 -1.06 -4.53
CA PHE A 55 -6.95 -0.10 -3.51
C PHE A 55 -6.13 -0.75 -2.40
N ALA A 56 -5.43 -1.85 -2.72
CA ALA A 56 -4.73 -2.65 -1.73
C ALA A 56 -3.36 -3.12 -2.22
N ILE A 57 -2.42 -3.15 -1.26
CA ILE A 57 -1.08 -3.73 -1.41
C ILE A 57 -1.05 -4.97 -0.52
N THR A 58 -0.72 -6.13 -1.10
CA THR A 58 -0.65 -7.41 -0.38
C THR A 58 0.75 -8.00 -0.47
N PRO A 59 1.39 -8.29 0.67
CA PRO A 59 0.93 -8.03 2.03
C PRO A 59 0.94 -6.53 2.35
N ALA A 60 0.10 -6.10 3.31
CA ALA A 60 0.06 -4.71 3.77
C ALA A 60 1.31 -4.32 4.58
N THR A 61 2.01 -5.31 5.15
CA THR A 61 3.32 -5.16 5.78
C THR A 61 4.30 -6.11 5.10
N ILE A 62 5.34 -5.54 4.49
CA ILE A 62 6.37 -6.23 3.74
C ILE A 62 7.66 -6.11 4.54
N THR A 63 8.12 -7.20 5.16
CA THR A 63 9.44 -7.24 5.79
C THR A 63 10.43 -7.91 4.83
N VAL A 64 11.60 -7.31 4.61
CA VAL A 64 12.68 -7.86 3.76
C VAL A 64 14.05 -7.50 4.33
N PRO A 65 15.09 -8.32 4.09
CA PRO A 65 16.45 -7.93 4.43
C PRO A 65 16.96 -6.85 3.48
N GLU A 66 17.91 -6.04 3.95
CA GLU A 66 18.62 -5.06 3.10
C GLU A 66 19.24 -5.73 1.86
N GLY A 67 19.28 -5.00 0.73
CA GLY A 67 19.80 -5.55 -0.54
C GLY A 67 18.83 -6.44 -1.32
N THR A 68 17.55 -6.50 -0.92
CA THR A 68 16.52 -7.34 -1.59
C THR A 68 15.84 -6.61 -2.74
N THR A 69 15.26 -7.39 -3.66
CA THR A 69 14.37 -6.91 -4.73
C THR A 69 12.95 -7.43 -4.49
N LEU A 70 11.95 -6.57 -4.66
CA LEU A 70 10.54 -6.97 -4.66
C LEU A 70 10.10 -7.36 -6.07
N GLN A 71 9.27 -8.39 -6.18
CA GLN A 71 8.54 -8.69 -7.40
C GLN A 71 7.11 -8.19 -7.28
N VAL A 72 6.81 -7.08 -7.95
CA VAL A 72 5.54 -6.38 -7.87
C VAL A 72 4.66 -6.81 -9.04
N THR A 73 3.48 -7.35 -8.76
CA THR A 73 2.50 -7.77 -9.77
C THR A 73 1.20 -7.03 -9.56
N ASN A 74 0.61 -6.53 -10.65
CA ASN A 74 -0.76 -6.04 -10.63
C ASN A 74 -1.74 -7.18 -10.93
N ASP A 75 -2.42 -7.67 -9.89
CA ASP A 75 -3.48 -8.68 -9.99
C ASP A 75 -4.89 -8.06 -10.08
N GLY A 76 -4.97 -6.72 -10.04
CA GLY A 76 -6.18 -5.95 -10.25
C GLY A 76 -6.51 -5.72 -11.72
N THR A 77 -7.55 -4.93 -11.94
CA THR A 77 -8.06 -4.55 -13.25
C THR A 77 -7.70 -3.13 -13.67
N MET A 78 -7.32 -2.28 -12.72
CA MET A 78 -6.89 -0.90 -12.94
C MET A 78 -5.37 -0.80 -13.11
N LEU A 79 -4.86 0.37 -13.53
CA LEU A 79 -3.42 0.64 -13.52
C LEU A 79 -2.94 0.80 -12.08
N HIS A 80 -1.78 0.21 -11.79
CA HIS A 80 -1.14 0.32 -10.48
C HIS A 80 0.37 0.48 -10.62
N ASN A 81 0.97 1.13 -9.64
CA ASN A 81 2.41 1.14 -9.45
C ASN A 81 2.71 1.08 -7.95
N LEU A 82 3.97 0.85 -7.59
CA LEU A 82 4.43 0.84 -6.22
C LEU A 82 5.58 1.84 -6.09
N ALA A 83 5.40 2.86 -5.24
CA ALA A 83 6.41 3.82 -4.85
C ALA A 83 6.78 3.63 -3.38
N VAL A 84 8.03 3.95 -3.03
CA VAL A 84 8.49 4.08 -1.64
C VAL A 84 8.55 5.57 -1.29
N LEU A 85 7.82 5.98 -0.26
CA LEU A 85 7.70 7.38 0.16
C LEU A 85 9.08 8.00 0.48
N ASP A 86 9.25 9.26 0.11
CA ASP A 86 10.48 10.04 0.29
C ASP A 86 11.73 9.47 -0.40
N THR A 87 11.54 8.67 -1.45
CA THR A 87 12.62 8.13 -2.30
C THR A 87 12.27 8.25 -3.78
N ASP A 88 13.26 7.99 -4.65
CA ASP A 88 13.06 7.90 -6.09
C ASP A 88 12.67 6.48 -6.56
N LEU A 89 12.40 5.55 -5.63
CA LEU A 89 12.06 4.16 -5.95
C LEU A 89 10.58 4.03 -6.33
N LEU A 90 10.34 3.69 -7.60
CA LEU A 90 9.02 3.59 -8.20
C LEU A 90 9.06 2.56 -9.34
N THR A 91 8.06 1.68 -9.43
CA THR A 91 7.82 0.85 -10.62
C THR A 91 7.17 1.67 -11.74
N ALA A 92 7.24 1.19 -12.99
CA ALA A 92 6.37 1.70 -14.04
C ALA A 92 4.89 1.50 -13.70
N ASP A 93 4.02 2.17 -14.47
CA ASP A 93 2.58 1.91 -14.44
C ASP A 93 2.30 0.51 -15.00
N LEU A 94 1.94 -0.41 -14.11
CA LEU A 94 1.66 -1.81 -14.41
C LEU A 94 0.20 -1.95 -14.88
N PRO A 95 -0.05 -2.42 -16.12
CA PRO A 95 -1.39 -2.83 -16.53
C PRO A 95 -1.84 -4.09 -15.78
N ALA A 96 -3.11 -4.46 -15.90
CA ALA A 96 -3.63 -5.71 -15.34
C ALA A 96 -2.78 -6.92 -15.80
N GLY A 97 -2.31 -7.72 -14.83
CA GLY A 97 -1.38 -8.84 -15.03
C GLY A 97 0.07 -8.45 -15.31
N GLY A 98 0.41 -7.16 -15.24
CA GLY A 98 1.77 -6.66 -15.39
C GLY A 98 2.62 -6.94 -14.15
N THR A 99 3.90 -7.27 -14.37
CA THR A 99 4.86 -7.56 -13.30
C THR A 99 6.17 -6.79 -13.56
N GLU A 100 6.73 -6.24 -12.49
CA GLU A 100 8.03 -5.57 -12.49
C GLU A 100 8.83 -5.89 -11.23
N SER A 101 10.15 -5.77 -11.30
CA SER A 101 11.03 -5.92 -10.15
C SER A 101 11.47 -4.56 -9.63
N LEU A 102 11.27 -4.28 -8.34
CA LEU A 102 11.69 -3.05 -7.67
C LEU A 102 12.91 -3.33 -6.80
N ASP A 103 14.04 -2.72 -7.15
CA ASP A 103 15.30 -2.86 -6.42
C ASP A 103 15.32 -1.96 -5.17
N LEU A 104 15.50 -2.56 -3.99
CA LEU A 104 15.54 -1.85 -2.70
C LEU A 104 16.98 -1.74 -2.14
N SER A 105 18.00 -2.09 -2.93
CA SER A 105 19.39 -2.13 -2.47
C SER A 105 19.96 -0.79 -2.01
N SER A 106 19.32 0.32 -2.37
CA SER A 106 19.69 1.67 -1.91
C SER A 106 19.09 2.06 -0.56
N LEU A 107 18.15 1.27 -0.02
CA LEU A 107 17.50 1.55 1.26
C LEU A 107 18.32 1.02 2.44
N ALA A 108 18.42 1.83 3.48
CA ALA A 108 19.00 1.43 4.75
C ALA A 108 17.96 0.65 5.59
N PRO A 109 18.37 -0.09 6.62
CA PRO A 109 17.43 -0.68 7.57
C PRO A 109 16.53 0.39 8.20
N GLY A 110 15.22 0.10 8.26
CA GLY A 110 14.20 1.04 8.71
C GLY A 110 12.81 0.71 8.20
N THR A 111 11.84 1.53 8.58
CA THR A 111 10.45 1.41 8.13
C THR A 111 10.12 2.51 7.14
N TYR A 112 9.53 2.13 6.01
CA TYR A 112 9.14 2.99 4.91
C TYR A 112 7.65 2.80 4.62
N GLU A 113 6.98 3.86 4.18
CA GLU A 113 5.64 3.74 3.59
C GLU A 113 5.77 3.41 2.10
N VAL A 114 4.95 2.48 1.62
CA VAL A 114 4.77 2.21 0.20
C VAL A 114 3.35 2.55 -0.23
N PHE A 115 3.18 3.09 -1.43
CA PHE A 115 1.87 3.52 -1.91
C PHE A 115 1.80 3.52 -3.44
N CYS A 116 0.57 3.57 -3.96
CA CYS A 116 0.31 3.75 -5.39
C CYS A 116 0.19 5.23 -5.73
N THR A 117 0.95 5.70 -6.74
CA THR A 117 0.98 7.12 -7.13
C THR A 117 -0.14 7.53 -8.09
N ILE A 118 -0.94 6.55 -8.57
CA ILE A 118 -2.09 6.83 -9.43
C ILE A 118 -3.08 7.74 -8.69
N PRO A 119 -3.53 8.86 -9.30
CA PRO A 119 -4.35 9.86 -8.61
C PRO A 119 -5.56 9.26 -7.88
N GLY A 120 -5.71 9.59 -6.60
CA GLY A 120 -6.80 9.13 -5.74
C GLY A 120 -6.62 7.72 -5.15
N HIS A 121 -5.63 6.93 -5.57
CA HIS A 121 -5.45 5.57 -5.03
C HIS A 121 -4.91 5.59 -3.60
N LYS A 122 -3.89 6.42 -3.32
CA LYS A 122 -3.38 6.63 -1.95
C LYS A 122 -4.47 7.13 -1.01
N ASP A 123 -5.24 8.14 -1.44
CA ASP A 123 -6.33 8.73 -0.66
C ASP A 123 -7.47 7.72 -0.40
N SER A 124 -7.60 6.70 -1.25
CA SER A 124 -8.54 5.59 -1.08
C SER A 124 -7.99 4.45 -0.21
N GLY A 125 -6.80 4.61 0.37
CA GLY A 125 -6.18 3.65 1.29
C GLY A 125 -5.17 2.70 0.67
N MET A 126 -4.73 2.93 -0.57
CA MET A 126 -3.70 2.09 -1.23
C MET A 126 -2.29 2.40 -0.72
N VAL A 127 -2.08 2.08 0.55
CA VAL A 127 -0.83 2.24 1.31
C VAL A 127 -0.44 0.92 1.98
N GLY A 128 0.85 0.77 2.25
CA GLY A 128 1.43 -0.36 2.99
C GLY A 128 2.72 0.06 3.69
N SER A 129 3.25 -0.83 4.52
CA SER A 129 4.51 -0.65 5.23
C SER A 129 5.58 -1.58 4.67
N LEU A 130 6.76 -1.04 4.43
CA LEU A 130 7.96 -1.77 4.04
C LEU A 130 8.99 -1.66 5.17
N GLU A 131 9.34 -2.79 5.77
CA GLU A 131 10.37 -2.90 6.81
C GLU A 131 11.63 -3.54 6.22
N ILE A 132 12.72 -2.78 6.22
CA ILE A 132 14.05 -3.25 5.85
C ILE A 132 14.79 -3.66 7.12
N VAL A 133 15.13 -4.94 7.24
CA VAL A 133 15.92 -5.48 8.36
C VAL A 133 17.39 -5.67 7.96
N PRO A 134 18.34 -5.67 8.93
CA PRO A 134 19.75 -5.93 8.64
C PRO A 134 19.97 -7.30 7.96
N GLU A 135 21.00 -7.38 7.10
CA GLU A 135 21.34 -8.61 6.37
C GLU A 135 21.53 -9.79 7.35
N GLY A 136 20.96 -10.95 6.99
CA GLY A 136 21.08 -12.18 7.78
C GLY A 136 20.07 -12.33 8.93
N THR A 137 19.14 -11.39 9.08
CA THR A 137 17.94 -11.57 9.93
C THR A 137 16.96 -12.49 9.21
N GLU A 138 16.56 -13.60 9.82
CA GLU A 138 15.54 -14.48 9.23
C GLU A 138 14.19 -13.75 9.19
N VAL A 139 13.72 -13.47 7.98
CA VAL A 139 12.41 -12.87 7.75
C VAL A 139 11.39 -13.99 7.57
N ALA A 140 10.45 -14.10 8.50
CA ALA A 140 9.32 -15.02 8.35
C ALA A 140 8.47 -14.57 7.16
N ALA A 141 8.19 -15.50 6.23
CA ALA A 141 7.34 -15.25 5.07
C ALA A 141 5.99 -14.64 5.50
N ALA A 142 5.56 -13.61 4.77
CA ALA A 142 4.34 -12.85 5.01
C ALA A 142 3.16 -13.75 5.40
N VAL A 143 2.65 -13.58 6.62
CA VAL A 143 1.47 -14.30 7.11
C VAL A 143 0.24 -13.46 6.78
N ASN A 144 -0.72 -14.03 6.03
CA ASN A 144 -2.03 -13.43 5.81
C ASN A 144 -2.80 -13.34 7.14
N PRO A 145 -3.33 -12.17 7.56
CA PRO A 145 -4.13 -12.05 8.77
C PRO A 145 -5.61 -12.45 8.56
N ALA A 146 -5.92 -13.28 7.56
CA ALA A 146 -7.30 -13.65 7.25
C ALA A 146 -7.91 -14.73 8.18
N GLU A 147 -7.22 -15.15 9.24
CA GLU A 147 -7.73 -16.16 10.17
C GLU A 147 -7.33 -15.83 11.62
N ALA A 148 -8.06 -14.90 12.24
CA ALA A 148 -8.11 -14.75 13.69
C ALA A 148 -9.58 -14.72 14.13
N THR A 149 -10.00 -15.86 14.64
CA THR A 149 -11.28 -16.15 15.28
C THR A 149 -11.63 -15.19 16.43
N SER A 150 -12.91 -14.85 16.46
CA SER A 150 -13.71 -14.28 17.55
C SER A 150 -13.20 -14.58 18.98
N ILE A 151 -13.05 -13.52 19.78
CA ILE A 151 -13.13 -13.61 21.24
C ILE A 151 -14.28 -12.75 21.76
N ASP A 152 -15.29 -13.47 22.22
CA ASP A 152 -16.38 -13.06 23.10
C ASP A 152 -15.78 -12.92 24.52
N GLU A 153 -15.72 -11.70 25.05
CA GLU A 153 -15.87 -11.32 26.48
C GLU A 153 -15.24 -9.94 26.74
N LEU A 154 -16.10 -8.96 27.05
CA LEU A 154 -15.75 -7.66 27.63
C LEU A 154 -15.28 -7.82 29.09
N PRO A 155 -14.42 -6.90 29.59
CA PRO A 155 -14.94 -6.07 30.67
C PRO A 155 -14.65 -4.57 30.54
N GLU A 156 -15.39 -3.84 31.36
CA GLU A 156 -15.74 -2.43 31.30
C GLU A 156 -14.62 -1.45 31.68
N ASN A 157 -14.68 -0.28 31.01
CA ASN A 157 -14.20 1.06 31.42
C ASN A 157 -12.75 1.50 31.07
N ALA A 158 -12.70 2.31 30.00
CA ALA A 158 -12.11 3.65 29.90
C ALA A 158 -10.59 3.86 30.07
N ASP A 159 -9.91 4.02 28.94
CA ASP A 159 -8.98 5.15 28.71
C ASP A 159 -8.74 5.35 27.19
N GLY A 160 -9.08 6.54 26.68
CA GLY A 160 -8.34 7.28 25.66
C GLY A 160 -7.89 6.67 24.32
N THR A 161 -8.27 5.46 23.91
CA THR A 161 -7.80 4.88 22.64
C THR A 161 -8.84 5.03 21.54
N HIS A 162 -8.44 5.64 20.41
CA HIS A 162 -9.16 5.56 19.15
C HIS A 162 -9.19 4.11 18.66
N ASP A 163 -10.18 3.36 19.14
CA ASP A 163 -10.51 2.03 18.69
C ASP A 163 -11.67 2.13 17.68
N HIS A 164 -11.39 1.74 16.42
CA HIS A 164 -12.41 1.67 15.37
C HIS A 164 -13.30 0.42 15.48
N SER A 165 -13.18 -0.38 16.53
CA SER A 165 -13.92 -1.63 16.71
C SER A 165 -14.83 -1.63 17.94
N ALA A 166 -16.08 -1.18 17.78
CA ALA A 166 -17.15 -1.59 18.70
C ALA A 166 -18.58 -1.39 18.18
N VAL A 167 -18.78 -0.61 17.12
CA VAL A 167 -20.14 -0.38 16.59
C VAL A 167 -20.24 -1.00 15.20
N GLU A 168 -20.87 -2.18 15.11
CA GLU A 168 -21.29 -2.76 13.84
C GLU A 168 -22.42 -1.89 13.24
N LEU A 169 -22.04 -0.78 12.58
CA LEU A 169 -22.98 0.11 11.90
C LEU A 169 -23.84 -0.61 10.85
N SER A 170 -23.36 -1.73 10.31
CA SER A 170 -24.02 -2.59 9.34
C SER A 170 -25.29 -3.28 9.86
N GLY A 171 -25.47 -3.38 11.18
CA GLY A 171 -26.63 -4.01 11.81
C GLY A 171 -27.70 -3.03 12.31
N LEU A 172 -27.45 -1.72 12.26
CA LEU A 172 -28.37 -0.73 12.80
C LEU A 172 -29.41 -0.31 11.76
N GLU A 173 -30.69 -0.46 12.08
CA GLU A 173 -31.77 0.12 11.28
C GLU A 173 -31.83 1.63 11.49
N SER A 174 -32.26 2.40 10.48
CA SER A 174 -32.33 3.87 10.55
C SER A 174 -33.32 4.40 11.60
N SER A 175 -34.23 3.56 12.09
CA SER A 175 -35.15 3.85 13.19
C SER A 175 -34.51 3.64 14.58
N ASP A 176 -33.32 3.06 14.66
CA ASP A 176 -32.63 2.82 15.93
C ASP A 176 -32.21 4.17 16.57
N PRO A 177 -32.50 4.38 17.87
CA PRO A 177 -32.10 5.59 18.58
C PRO A 177 -30.59 5.88 18.55
N LEU A 178 -29.74 4.85 18.55
CA LEU A 178 -28.28 5.00 18.44
C LEU A 178 -27.88 5.43 17.03
N ALA A 179 -28.49 4.86 15.99
CA ALA A 179 -28.25 5.28 14.60
C ALA A 179 -28.67 6.74 14.35
N GLN A 180 -29.78 7.17 14.95
CA GLN A 180 -30.24 8.56 14.90
C GLN A 180 -29.30 9.50 15.64
N ALA A 181 -28.79 9.09 16.81
CA ALA A 181 -27.82 9.88 17.56
C ALA A 181 -26.50 10.07 16.79
N ILE A 182 -25.96 8.99 16.21
CA ILE A 182 -24.75 9.04 15.38
C ILE A 182 -24.97 9.91 14.14
N SER A 183 -26.13 9.79 13.50
CA SER A 183 -26.47 10.62 12.33
C SER A 183 -26.58 12.10 12.69
N ALA A 184 -27.19 12.41 13.84
CA ALA A 184 -27.31 13.78 14.32
C ALA A 184 -25.95 14.39 14.70
N GLU A 185 -25.07 13.61 15.31
CA GLU A 185 -23.70 14.04 15.62
C GLU A 185 -22.88 14.30 14.34
N MET A 186 -23.01 13.43 13.34
CA MET A 186 -22.38 13.63 12.04
C MET A 186 -22.92 14.88 11.32
N GLU A 187 -24.23 15.11 11.35
CA GLU A 187 -24.84 16.32 10.79
C GLU A 187 -24.39 17.59 11.53
N GLN A 188 -24.26 17.51 12.86
CA GLN A 188 -23.72 18.59 13.67
C GLN A 188 -22.26 18.89 13.30
N GLY A 189 -21.40 17.87 13.22
CA GLY A 189 -20.00 18.04 12.83
C GLY A 189 -19.83 18.65 11.44
N MET A 190 -20.65 18.23 10.47
CA MET A 190 -20.66 18.87 9.14
C MET A 190 -21.10 20.33 9.20
N THR A 191 -22.14 20.63 9.98
CA THR A 191 -22.66 21.99 10.15
C THR A 191 -21.64 22.91 10.82
N GLU A 192 -20.97 22.42 11.87
CA GLU A 192 -19.91 23.14 12.57
C GLU A 192 -18.71 23.40 11.65
N GLY A 193 -18.27 22.39 10.91
CA GLY A 193 -17.18 22.53 9.93
C GLY A 193 -17.49 23.55 8.83
N VAL A 194 -18.71 23.52 8.27
CA VAL A 194 -19.16 24.52 7.29
C VAL A 194 -19.21 25.91 7.91
N THR A 195 -19.69 26.04 9.15
CA THR A 195 -19.75 27.32 9.85
C THR A 195 -18.36 27.89 10.08
N GLN A 196 -17.40 27.07 10.52
CA GLN A 196 -16.01 27.47 10.71
C GLN A 196 -15.37 27.91 9.40
N PHE A 197 -15.59 27.17 8.31
CA PHE A 197 -15.10 27.53 6.98
C PHE A 197 -15.67 28.87 6.50
N LEU A 198 -16.98 29.07 6.66
CA LEU A 198 -17.64 30.32 6.25
C LEU A 198 -17.20 31.52 7.08
N ASP A 199 -16.97 31.34 8.39
CA ASP A 199 -16.40 32.37 9.26
C ASP A 199 -14.99 32.76 8.81
N PHE A 200 -14.14 31.77 8.54
CA PHE A 200 -12.80 32.02 7.98
C PHE A 200 -12.87 32.73 6.63
N ALA A 201 -13.71 32.25 5.70
CA ALA A 201 -13.86 32.85 4.38
C ALA A 201 -14.35 34.30 4.45
N THR A 202 -15.24 34.60 5.39
CA THR A 202 -15.73 35.97 5.65
C THR A 202 -14.59 36.86 6.14
N LYS A 203 -13.86 36.43 7.18
CA LYS A 203 -12.68 37.18 7.68
C LYS A 203 -11.63 37.39 6.59
N TYR A 204 -11.39 36.38 5.76
CA TYR A 204 -10.46 36.48 4.64
C TYR A 204 -10.91 37.53 3.62
N ALA A 205 -12.21 37.55 3.26
CA ALA A 205 -12.77 38.53 2.34
C ALA A 205 -12.78 39.95 2.90
N GLU A 206 -12.93 40.09 4.21
CA GLU A 206 -12.88 41.37 4.94
C GLU A 206 -11.45 41.89 5.15
N GLY A 207 -10.43 41.04 4.93
CA GLY A 207 -9.02 41.37 5.16
C GLY A 207 -8.58 41.24 6.62
N ASP A 208 -9.41 40.61 7.46
CA ASP A 208 -9.18 40.37 8.89
C ASP A 208 -8.40 39.07 9.16
N VAL A 209 -7.91 38.43 8.10
CA VAL A 209 -6.93 37.34 8.17
C VAL A 209 -5.58 37.90 7.75
N GLU A 210 -4.56 37.72 8.57
CA GLU A 210 -3.17 38.00 8.18
C GLU A 210 -2.79 37.06 7.03
N VAL A 211 -2.78 37.61 5.82
CA VAL A 211 -2.45 36.88 4.59
C VAL A 211 -1.03 37.18 4.15
N GLY A 212 -0.31 36.14 3.75
CA GLY A 212 1.07 36.22 3.25
C GLY A 212 2.12 35.86 4.29
N ASN A 213 3.38 35.83 3.85
CA ASN A 213 4.50 35.57 4.74
C ASN A 213 4.72 36.78 5.66
N VAL A 214 5.24 36.54 6.87
CA VAL A 214 5.68 37.62 7.77
C VAL A 214 6.60 38.58 7.00
N PRO A 215 6.26 39.87 6.91
CA PRO A 215 7.11 40.85 6.23
C PRO A 215 8.49 40.90 6.89
N LEU A 216 9.53 40.64 6.11
CA LEU A 216 10.91 40.80 6.59
C LEU A 216 11.27 42.27 6.59
N GLU A 217 11.34 42.86 7.78
CA GLU A 217 11.87 44.22 7.94
C GLU A 217 13.40 44.19 7.79
N PRO A 218 14.01 45.15 7.07
CA PRO A 218 15.45 45.22 6.97
C PRO A 218 16.06 45.60 8.32
N ALA A 219 17.08 44.87 8.74
CA ALA A 219 17.87 45.20 9.93
C ALA A 219 18.53 46.58 9.80
N GLU A 220 18.88 46.99 8.57
CA GLU A 220 19.46 48.29 8.28
C GLU A 220 19.16 48.72 6.83
N VAL A 221 18.93 50.01 6.61
CA VAL A 221 18.93 50.63 5.27
C VAL A 221 20.11 51.58 5.17
N LEU A 222 21.05 51.30 4.26
CA LEU A 222 22.27 52.08 4.07
C LEU A 222 21.99 53.41 3.38
N ALA A 223 22.94 54.34 3.47
CA ALA A 223 22.85 55.68 2.88
C ALA A 223 22.71 55.67 1.34
N ASP A 224 23.09 54.58 0.68
CA ASP A 224 22.91 54.37 -0.77
C ASP A 224 21.55 53.73 -1.14
N GLY A 225 20.70 53.44 -0.15
CA GLY A 225 19.40 52.80 -0.32
C GLY A 225 19.43 51.26 -0.24
N THR A 226 20.59 50.64 -0.03
CA THR A 226 20.71 49.18 0.12
C THR A 226 20.05 48.71 1.42
N LYS A 227 19.21 47.68 1.35
CA LYS A 227 18.58 47.03 2.50
C LYS A 227 19.38 45.81 2.94
N ARG A 228 19.76 45.71 4.21
CA ARG A 228 20.32 44.50 4.83
C ARG A 228 19.26 43.79 5.64
N PHE A 229 19.27 42.46 5.56
CA PHE A 229 18.38 41.59 6.31
C PHE A 229 19.22 40.60 7.10
N GLU A 230 18.78 40.25 8.31
CA GLU A 230 19.34 39.14 9.07
C GLU A 230 18.37 37.97 8.94
N LEU A 231 18.87 36.82 8.49
CA LEU A 231 18.10 35.60 8.29
C LEU A 231 18.65 34.53 9.23
N THR A 232 17.77 33.96 10.05
CA THR A 232 18.09 32.79 10.87
C THR A 232 17.36 31.59 10.28
N ALA A 233 18.11 30.58 9.85
CA ALA A 233 17.58 29.28 9.47
C ALA A 233 17.87 28.29 10.59
N ALA A 234 16.86 27.52 11.00
CA ALA A 234 17.00 26.44 11.97
C ALA A 234 16.20 25.23 11.47
N ILE A 235 16.66 24.04 11.84
CA ILE A 235 15.87 22.81 11.72
C ILE A 235 15.12 22.69 13.04
N THR A 236 13.79 22.71 12.96
CA THR A 236 12.89 22.52 14.10
C THR A 236 12.16 21.21 13.92
N ASP A 237 12.13 20.39 14.96
CA ASP A 237 11.29 19.20 14.99
C ASP A 237 9.82 19.65 14.98
N TRP A 238 9.07 19.18 13.99
CA TRP A 238 7.65 19.50 13.84
C TRP A 238 6.84 18.34 14.44
N GLU A 239 5.92 18.63 15.37
CA GLU A 239 4.92 17.64 15.82
C GLU A 239 3.78 17.56 14.80
N VAL A 240 3.72 16.43 14.09
CA VAL A 240 2.61 16.07 13.18
C VAL A 240 1.41 15.57 13.97
#